data_AF-H8GRM2-F1
#
_entry.id   AF-H8GRM2-F1
#
_cell.length_a   1.000
_cell.length_b   1.000
_cell.length_c   1.000
_cell.angle_alpha   90.00
_cell.angle_beta   90.00
_cell.angle_gamma   90.00
#
_symmetry.space_group_name_H-M   'P 1'
#
loop_
_entity.id
_entity.type
_entity.pdbx_description
1 polymer ?
#
loop_
_entity_poly.entity_id
_entity_poly.type
_entity_poly.pdbx_seq_one_letter_code
_entity_poly.pdbx_strand_id
1 'polypeptide(L)'
;MIVRTVLIVALFFPLRVAAWDDDAVLTFISRANPIIQAQRGVTKAYAKPDAVTWALRNTSLSARLGYGGTEFRDDPYTAYGGLQFNIPLSSIKEEREQALKVVAEAKEIDDLHAKVILDIAQLRQMESELAASEVRRKFLKEKALWLKERIDQGFSSEMDQLWTIGSKLNDEDALSAKIAVMAKTQRYKLSRYAGPEWRTLLAYLEGKTETLEGNDG
;
A
#
# COMPACT_ATOMS: atom_id res chain seq x y z
N MET A 1 -41.72 14.69 1.68
CA MET A 1 -40.99 14.64 2.98
C MET A 1 -39.64 13.94 2.90
N ILE A 2 -39.48 12.92 2.04
CA ILE A 2 -38.23 12.14 1.88
C ILE A 2 -37.03 12.98 1.37
N VAL A 3 -37.28 13.94 0.46
CA VAL A 3 -36.21 14.78 -0.11
C VAL A 3 -35.58 15.71 0.94
N ARG A 4 -36.36 16.14 1.93
CA ARG A 4 -35.91 17.05 2.99
C ARG A 4 -35.09 16.32 4.05
N THR A 5 -35.40 15.06 4.34
CA THR A 5 -34.60 14.21 5.24
C THR A 5 -33.28 13.77 4.61
N VAL A 6 -33.22 13.48 3.31
CA VAL A 6 -31.95 13.16 2.62
C VAL A 6 -31.00 14.36 2.62
N LEU A 7 -31.52 15.58 2.41
CA LEU A 7 -30.71 16.80 2.46
C LEU A 7 -30.15 17.07 3.86
N ILE A 8 -30.91 16.77 4.92
CA ILE A 8 -30.48 16.95 6.32
C ILE A 8 -29.44 15.89 6.70
N VAL A 9 -29.57 14.64 6.24
CA VAL A 9 -28.56 13.59 6.46
C VAL A 9 -27.24 13.91 5.73
N ALA A 10 -27.31 14.53 4.55
CA ALA A 10 -26.12 15.01 3.83
C ALA A 10 -25.48 16.25 4.49
N LEU A 11 -26.26 17.13 5.13
CA LEU A 11 -25.75 18.32 5.84
C LEU A 11 -25.19 18.00 7.23
N PHE A 12 -25.66 16.93 7.86
CA PHE A 12 -25.21 16.44 9.18
C PHE A 12 -24.14 15.33 9.10
N PHE A 13 -23.38 15.26 8.01
CA PHE A 13 -22.08 14.59 8.00
C PHE A 13 -20.98 15.62 8.34
N PRO A 14 -20.77 16.00 9.62
CA PRO A 14 -19.54 16.68 9.97
C PRO A 14 -18.42 15.66 9.77
N LEU A 15 -17.27 16.12 9.28
CA LEU A 15 -16.08 15.32 8.93
C LEU A 15 -16.03 14.86 7.47
N ARG A 16 -16.22 15.79 6.52
CA ARG A 16 -15.18 15.92 5.48
C ARG A 16 -13.93 16.47 6.15
N VAL A 17 -13.28 15.63 6.98
CA VAL A 17 -11.82 15.74 7.09
C VAL A 17 -11.34 15.63 5.65
N ALA A 18 -10.42 16.49 5.24
CA ALA A 18 -9.61 16.26 4.05
C ALA A 18 -8.78 14.99 4.29
N ALA A 19 -9.48 13.86 4.36
CA ALA A 19 -8.97 12.56 4.65
C ALA A 19 -8.67 11.98 3.28
N TRP A 20 -7.40 12.05 2.93
CA TRP A 20 -6.77 11.15 1.97
C TRP A 20 -7.41 9.75 2.07
N ASP A 21 -7.62 9.10 0.94
CA ASP A 21 -8.35 7.84 0.85
C ASP A 21 -7.45 6.65 1.20
N ASP A 22 -7.91 5.77 2.08
CA ASP A 22 -7.18 4.58 2.52
C ASP A 22 -6.94 3.63 1.34
N ASP A 23 -7.94 3.48 0.45
CA ASP A 23 -7.84 2.60 -0.71
C ASP A 23 -6.85 3.15 -1.76
N ALA A 24 -6.86 4.47 -1.96
CA ALA A 24 -5.88 5.14 -2.82
C ALA A 24 -4.44 4.94 -2.32
N VAL A 25 -4.21 5.04 -1.00
CA VAL A 25 -2.88 4.81 -0.39
C VAL A 25 -2.44 3.35 -0.55
N LEU A 26 -3.33 2.40 -0.26
CA LEU A 26 -3.01 0.97 -0.40
C LEU A 26 -2.70 0.61 -1.85
N THR A 27 -3.54 1.06 -2.78
CA THR A 27 -3.35 0.83 -4.22
C THR A 27 -2.03 1.44 -4.69
N PHE A 28 -1.72 2.67 -4.29
CA PHE A 28 -0.47 3.33 -4.64
C PHE A 28 0.75 2.58 -4.11
N ILE A 29 0.74 2.18 -2.84
CA ILE A 29 1.83 1.40 -2.24
C ILE A 29 1.99 0.06 -2.97
N SER A 30 0.91 -0.66 -3.25
CA SER A 30 0.97 -1.96 -3.93
C SER A 30 1.61 -1.87 -5.33
N ARG A 31 1.48 -0.72 -6.00
CA ARG A 31 2.08 -0.44 -7.32
C ARG A 31 3.55 -0.01 -7.19
N ALA A 32 3.85 0.92 -6.28
CA ALA A 32 5.15 1.57 -6.19
C ALA A 32 6.17 0.80 -5.34
N ASN A 33 5.74 -0.17 -4.52
CA ASN A 33 6.61 -0.83 -3.57
C ASN A 33 7.72 -1.67 -4.26
N PRO A 34 9.00 -1.45 -3.93
CA PRO A 34 10.13 -2.13 -4.59
C PRO A 34 10.22 -3.62 -4.27
N ILE A 35 9.73 -4.08 -3.10
CA ILE A 35 9.72 -5.50 -2.72
C ILE A 35 8.71 -6.24 -3.60
N ILE A 36 7.52 -5.68 -3.79
CA ILE A 36 6.50 -6.25 -4.69
C ILE A 36 7.01 -6.28 -6.13
N GLN A 37 7.67 -5.21 -6.59
CA GLN A 37 8.27 -5.19 -7.92
C GLN A 37 9.38 -6.25 -8.09
N ALA A 38 10.22 -6.45 -7.08
CA ALA A 38 11.25 -7.50 -7.09
C ALA A 38 10.62 -8.90 -7.14
N GLN A 39 9.58 -9.17 -6.33
CA GLN A 39 8.86 -10.45 -6.33
C GLN A 39 8.19 -10.71 -7.69
N ARG A 40 7.51 -9.71 -8.27
CA ARG A 40 6.96 -9.81 -9.63
C ARG A 40 8.03 -10.12 -10.67
N GLY A 41 9.23 -9.55 -10.52
CA GLY A 41 10.38 -9.84 -11.39
C GLY A 41 10.81 -11.30 -11.29
N VAL A 42 10.90 -11.84 -10.07
CA VAL A 42 11.19 -13.27 -9.84
C VAL A 42 10.08 -14.13 -10.43
N THR A 43 8.81 -13.88 -10.14
CA THR A 43 7.69 -14.66 -10.69
C THR A 43 7.68 -14.67 -12.22
N LYS A 44 7.95 -13.52 -12.86
CA LYS A 44 8.08 -13.42 -14.32
C LYS A 44 9.23 -14.25 -14.89
N ALA A 45 10.36 -14.36 -14.19
CA ALA A 45 11.48 -15.17 -14.64
C ALA A 45 11.16 -16.68 -14.67
N TYR A 46 10.20 -17.13 -13.85
CA TYR A 46 9.71 -18.51 -13.80
C TYR A 46 8.38 -18.69 -14.54
N ALA A 47 7.89 -17.68 -15.26
CA ALA A 47 6.67 -17.81 -16.05
C ALA A 47 6.90 -18.72 -17.26
N LYS A 48 5.95 -19.63 -17.52
CA LYS A 48 6.02 -20.51 -18.69
C LYS A 48 6.13 -19.69 -19.98
N PRO A 49 7.06 -20.05 -20.89
CA PRO A 49 7.08 -19.47 -22.22
C PRO A 49 5.80 -19.84 -22.96
N ASP A 50 5.33 -18.92 -23.80
CA ASP A 50 4.10 -19.08 -24.58
C ASP A 50 4.14 -20.35 -25.45
N ALA A 51 2.97 -20.92 -25.79
CA ALA A 51 2.87 -22.25 -26.43
C ALA A 51 3.71 -22.37 -27.71
N VAL A 52 3.79 -21.28 -28.47
CA VAL A 52 4.61 -21.16 -29.68
C VAL A 52 6.11 -21.21 -29.37
N THR A 53 6.54 -20.47 -28.34
CA THR A 53 7.93 -20.43 -27.87
C THR A 53 8.37 -21.76 -27.28
N TRP A 54 7.46 -22.45 -26.58
CA TRP A 54 7.69 -23.80 -26.08
C TRP A 54 7.88 -24.81 -27.21
N ALA A 55 7.02 -24.78 -28.24
CA ALA A 55 7.13 -25.66 -29.40
C ALA A 55 8.43 -25.44 -30.18
N LEU A 56 8.84 -24.18 -30.37
CA LEU A 56 10.10 -23.82 -31.03
C LEU A 56 11.33 -24.30 -30.26
N ARG A 57 11.32 -24.24 -28.92
CA ARG A 57 12.45 -24.69 -28.10
C ARG A 57 12.61 -26.21 -28.04
N ASN A 58 11.51 -26.95 -28.19
CA ASN A 58 11.48 -28.40 -28.01
C ASN A 58 11.45 -29.21 -29.31
N THR A 59 11.47 -28.54 -30.47
CA THR A 59 11.54 -29.18 -31.78
C THR A 59 12.95 -29.08 -32.33
N SER A 60 13.69 -30.19 -32.38
CA SER A 60 14.95 -30.25 -33.11
C SER A 60 14.74 -30.97 -34.45
N LEU A 61 15.09 -30.28 -35.54
CA LEU A 61 15.14 -30.88 -36.86
C LEU A 61 16.51 -31.53 -37.03
N SER A 62 16.57 -32.85 -37.08
CA SER A 62 17.81 -33.56 -37.36
C SER A 62 17.70 -34.25 -38.72
N ALA A 63 18.60 -33.89 -39.62
CA ALA A 63 18.82 -34.58 -40.88
C ALA A 63 20.15 -35.33 -40.74
N ARG A 64 20.10 -36.67 -40.80
CA ARG A 64 21.32 -37.49 -40.80
C ARG A 64 21.48 -38.09 -42.19
N LEU A 65 22.57 -37.68 -42.85
CA LEU A 65 23.04 -38.27 -44.09
C LEU A 65 24.20 -39.20 -43.70
N GLY A 66 23.95 -40.51 -43.73
CA GLY A 66 24.97 -41.52 -43.46
C GLY A 66 25.52 -42.07 -44.78
N TYR A 67 26.85 -42.07 -44.93
CA TYR A 67 27.53 -42.79 -45.99
C TYR A 67 28.41 -43.87 -45.35
N GLY A 68 28.06 -45.13 -45.57
CA GLY A 68 28.75 -46.28 -44.98
C GLY A 68 28.27 -47.58 -45.60
N GLY A 69 29.07 -48.14 -46.49
CA GLY A 69 28.88 -49.48 -47.04
C GLY A 69 29.54 -50.52 -46.14
N THR A 70 28.80 -51.52 -45.73
CA THR A 70 29.37 -52.82 -45.32
C THR A 70 29.25 -53.78 -46.51
N GLU A 71 30.19 -54.74 -46.61
CA GLU A 71 30.41 -55.67 -47.74
C GLU A 71 29.21 -56.56 -48.17
N PHE A 72 27.99 -56.31 -47.70
CA PHE A 72 26.80 -57.11 -47.98
C PHE A 72 25.65 -56.36 -48.66
N ARG A 73 25.83 -55.11 -49.12
CA ARG A 73 24.77 -54.40 -49.86
C ARG A 73 25.30 -53.29 -50.79
N ASP A 74 24.96 -53.37 -52.08
CA ASP A 74 25.48 -52.52 -53.17
C ASP A 74 24.84 -51.10 -53.30
N ASP A 75 24.07 -50.62 -52.32
CA ASP A 75 23.53 -49.25 -52.33
C ASP A 75 23.57 -48.61 -50.92
N PRO A 76 24.55 -47.72 -50.61
CA PRO A 76 24.72 -47.18 -49.26
C PRO A 76 24.22 -45.74 -49.14
N TYR A 77 23.02 -45.44 -49.66
CA TYR A 77 22.37 -44.14 -49.45
C TYR A 77 21.22 -44.27 -48.46
N THR A 78 21.51 -44.04 -47.18
CA THR A 78 20.48 -44.00 -46.12
C THR A 78 20.21 -42.56 -45.72
N ALA A 79 19.15 -41.98 -46.27
CA ALA A 79 18.67 -40.65 -45.90
C ALA A 79 17.66 -40.77 -44.75
N TYR A 80 18.02 -40.30 -43.56
CA TYR A 80 17.11 -40.20 -42.42
C TYR A 80 16.69 -38.74 -42.21
N GLY A 81 15.40 -38.46 -42.40
CA GLY A 81 14.74 -37.22 -41.99
C GLY A 81 13.82 -37.50 -40.81
N GLY A 82 14.10 -36.89 -39.66
CA GLY A 82 13.29 -37.07 -38.46
C GLY A 82 13.04 -35.75 -37.74
N LEU A 83 11.79 -35.54 -37.33
CA LEU A 83 11.44 -34.51 -36.36
C LEU A 83 11.59 -35.12 -34.96
N GLN A 84 12.52 -34.60 -34.17
CA GLN A 84 12.68 -35.02 -32.79
C GLN A 84 12.00 -33.99 -31.89
N PHE A 85 10.92 -34.43 -31.23
CA PHE A 85 10.27 -33.67 -30.18
C PHE A 85 10.84 -34.11 -28.84
N ASN A 86 11.51 -33.21 -28.13
CA ASN A 86 11.94 -33.48 -26.77
C ASN A 86 10.84 -33.01 -25.82
N ILE A 87 10.09 -33.94 -25.22
CA ILE A 87 9.10 -33.61 -24.18
C ILE A 87 9.81 -33.75 -22.83
N PRO A 88 10.24 -32.64 -22.19
CA PRO A 88 10.92 -32.74 -20.91
C PRO A 88 9.94 -33.21 -19.83
N LEU A 89 10.35 -34.23 -19.05
CA LEU A 89 9.64 -34.71 -17.86
C LEU A 89 9.57 -33.66 -16.73
N SER A 90 10.25 -32.51 -16.87
CA SER A 90 10.30 -31.43 -15.87
C SER A 90 9.03 -30.57 -15.82
N SER A 91 8.09 -30.69 -16.77
CA SER A 91 6.90 -29.81 -16.85
C SER A 91 6.10 -29.74 -15.54
N ILE A 92 5.87 -30.88 -14.86
CA ILE A 92 5.12 -30.90 -13.59
C ILE A 92 5.92 -30.29 -12.44
N LYS A 93 7.26 -30.44 -12.46
CA LYS A 93 8.15 -29.87 -11.45
C LYS A 93 8.24 -28.35 -11.61
N GLU A 94 8.39 -27.86 -12.84
CA GLU A 94 8.38 -26.44 -13.19
C GLU A 94 7.04 -25.77 -12.87
N GLU A 95 5.90 -26.44 -13.13
CA GLU A 95 4.57 -25.98 -12.72
C GLU A 95 4.43 -25.81 -11.21
N ARG A 96 4.91 -26.79 -10.44
CA ARG A 96 4.90 -26.71 -8.97
C ARG A 96 5.80 -25.58 -8.48
N GLU A 97 7.00 -25.43 -9.05
CA GLU A 97 7.92 -24.35 -8.68
C GLU A 97 7.33 -22.97 -9.00
N GLN A 98 6.68 -22.80 -10.16
CA GLN A 98 5.97 -21.57 -10.50
C GLN A 98 4.81 -21.29 -9.54
N ALA A 99 3.97 -22.30 -9.26
CA ALA A 99 2.84 -22.16 -8.33
C ALA A 99 3.32 -21.76 -6.92
N LEU A 100 4.42 -22.34 -6.44
CA LEU A 100 5.03 -21.97 -5.16
C LEU A 100 5.55 -20.53 -5.17
N LYS A 101 6.09 -20.03 -6.29
CA LYS A 101 6.53 -18.63 -6.41
C LYS A 101 5.37 -17.64 -6.44
N VAL A 102 4.28 -17.97 -7.13
CA VAL A 102 3.06 -17.15 -7.14
C VAL A 102 2.43 -17.08 -5.74
N VAL A 103 2.39 -18.21 -5.02
CA VAL A 103 1.91 -18.24 -3.63
C VAL A 103 2.84 -17.43 -2.71
N ALA A 104 4.16 -17.53 -2.91
CA ALA A 104 5.11 -16.72 -2.16
C ALA A 104 4.93 -15.21 -2.43
N GLU A 105 4.74 -14.80 -3.68
CA GLU A 105 4.42 -13.41 -4.05
C GLU A 105 3.13 -12.94 -3.37
N ALA A 106 2.06 -13.73 -3.45
CA ALA A 106 0.78 -13.39 -2.83
C ALA A 106 0.91 -13.23 -1.31
N LYS A 107 1.69 -14.09 -0.65
CA LYS A 107 1.96 -14.00 0.78
C LYS A 107 2.72 -12.72 1.14
N GLU A 108 3.76 -12.38 0.39
CA GLU A 108 4.53 -11.15 0.64
C GLU A 108 3.69 -9.88 0.43
N ILE A 109 2.79 -9.89 -0.56
CA ILE A 109 1.82 -8.79 -0.79
C ILE A 109 0.85 -8.69 0.40
N ASP A 110 0.30 -9.81 0.87
CA ASP A 110 -0.64 -9.85 2.00
C ASP A 110 0.02 -9.39 3.31
N ASP A 111 1.22 -9.89 3.60
CA ASP A 111 2.02 -9.47 4.76
C ASP A 111 2.35 -7.97 4.71
N LEU A 112 2.57 -7.42 3.52
CA LEU A 112 2.77 -5.99 3.33
C LEU A 112 1.47 -5.20 3.54
N HIS A 113 0.37 -5.64 2.95
CA HIS A 113 -0.94 -4.99 3.11
C HIS A 113 -1.35 -4.97 4.59
N ALA A 114 -1.19 -6.07 5.31
CA ALA A 114 -1.48 -6.13 6.75
C ALA A 114 -0.69 -5.09 7.55
N LYS A 115 0.61 -4.92 7.25
CA LYS A 115 1.46 -3.91 7.90
C LYS A 115 1.01 -2.49 7.57
N VAL A 116 0.70 -2.23 6.30
CA VAL A 116 0.26 -0.90 5.84
C VAL A 116 -1.10 -0.54 6.44
N ILE A 117 -2.06 -1.47 6.45
CA ILE A 117 -3.38 -1.27 7.06
C ILE A 117 -3.24 -0.96 8.55
N LEU A 118 -2.37 -1.68 9.26
CA LEU A 118 -2.11 -1.43 10.68
C LEU A 118 -1.51 -0.03 10.90
N ASP A 119 -0.57 0.37 10.05
CA ASP A 119 0.04 1.70 10.13
C ASP A 119 -0.94 2.83 9.75
N ILE A 120 -1.86 2.59 8.81
CA ILE A 120 -2.98 3.49 8.47
C ILE A 120 -3.91 3.62 9.68
N ALA A 121 -4.33 2.51 10.28
CA ALA A 121 -5.20 2.52 11.45
C ALA A 121 -4.59 3.30 12.63
N GLN A 122 -3.29 3.16 12.86
CA GLN A 122 -2.57 3.96 13.85
C GLN A 122 -2.59 5.45 13.51
N LEU A 123 -2.40 5.83 12.25
CA LEU A 123 -2.47 7.23 11.82
C LEU A 123 -3.89 7.79 12.03
N ARG A 124 -4.93 7.04 11.66
CA ARG A 124 -6.34 7.42 11.89
C ARG A 124 -6.65 7.60 13.37
N GLN A 125 -6.12 6.74 14.24
CA GLN A 125 -6.27 6.88 15.68
C GLN A 125 -5.62 8.18 16.18
N MET A 126 -4.43 8.54 15.71
CA MET A 126 -3.76 9.80 16.07
C MET A 126 -4.52 11.03 15.55
N GLU A 127 -5.05 10.98 14.32
CA GLU A 127 -5.89 12.05 13.75
C GLU A 127 -7.18 12.23 14.54
N SER A 128 -7.82 11.13 14.95
CA SER A 128 -9.00 11.16 15.82
C SER A 128 -8.69 11.76 17.19
N GLU A 129 -7.56 11.42 17.80
CA GLU A 129 -7.18 11.99 19.09
C GLU A 129 -6.85 13.48 19.00
N LEU A 130 -6.25 13.94 17.89
CA LEU A 130 -6.05 15.36 17.63
C LEU A 130 -7.38 16.12 17.51
N ALA A 131 -8.35 15.55 16.78
CA ALA A 131 -9.69 16.14 16.65
C ALA A 131 -10.40 16.18 18.01
N ALA A 132 -10.30 15.12 18.81
CA ALA A 132 -10.85 15.08 20.17
C ALA A 132 -10.20 16.14 21.08
N SER A 133 -8.87 16.28 21.03
CA SER A 133 -8.15 17.30 21.80
C SER A 133 -8.51 18.72 21.35
N GLU A 134 -8.79 18.96 20.06
CA GLU A 134 -9.31 20.26 19.60
C GLU A 134 -10.66 20.59 20.25
N VAL A 135 -11.58 19.63 20.32
CA VAL A 135 -12.88 19.82 20.99
C VAL A 135 -12.70 20.08 22.49
N ARG A 136 -11.86 19.29 23.18
CA ARG A 136 -11.56 19.49 24.61
C ARG A 136 -10.95 20.87 24.87
N ARG A 137 -10.03 21.33 24.03
CA ARG A 137 -9.42 22.66 24.15
C ARG A 137 -10.42 23.79 23.92
N LYS A 138 -11.30 23.69 22.91
CA LYS A 138 -12.36 24.69 22.69
C LYS A 138 -13.24 24.84 23.93
N PHE A 139 -13.71 23.71 24.48
CA PHE A 139 -14.50 23.69 25.70
C PHE A 139 -13.76 24.31 26.90
N LEU A 140 -12.48 23.97 27.11
CA LEU A 140 -11.69 24.54 28.21
C LEU A 140 -11.47 26.05 28.05
N LYS A 141 -11.29 26.54 26.81
CA LYS A 141 -11.17 27.98 26.52
C LYS A 141 -12.46 28.73 26.82
N GLU A 142 -13.60 28.21 26.35
CA GLU A 142 -14.91 28.79 26.63
C GLU A 142 -15.20 28.82 28.13
N LYS A 143 -14.88 27.73 28.83
CA LYS A 143 -15.02 27.66 30.28
C LYS A 143 -14.13 28.67 31.00
N ALA A 144 -12.88 28.85 30.56
CA ALA A 144 -11.97 29.84 31.13
C ALA A 144 -12.47 31.28 30.92
N LEU A 145 -13.01 31.58 29.73
CA LEU A 145 -13.60 32.90 29.43
C LEU A 145 -14.79 33.19 30.35
N TRP A 146 -15.70 32.22 30.49
CA TRP A 146 -16.87 32.34 31.36
C TRP A 146 -16.48 32.53 32.85
N LEU A 147 -15.46 31.80 33.32
CA LEU A 147 -14.93 31.97 34.69
C LEU A 147 -14.32 33.37 34.88
N LYS A 148 -13.60 33.87 33.88
CA LYS A 148 -13.03 35.21 33.92
C LYS A 148 -14.11 36.27 34.05
N GLU A 149 -15.17 36.20 33.26
CA GLU A 149 -16.32 37.12 33.36
C GLU A 149 -16.95 37.10 34.76
N ARG A 150 -17.01 35.92 35.39
CA ARG A 150 -17.58 35.77 36.74
C ARG A 150 -16.65 36.33 37.83
N ILE A 151 -15.34 36.13 37.69
CA ILE A 151 -14.34 36.75 38.59
C ILE A 151 -14.43 38.28 38.50
N ASP A 152 -14.56 38.82 37.28
CA ASP A 152 -14.71 40.26 37.04
C ASP A 152 -16.02 40.81 37.65
N GLN A 153 -17.06 39.98 37.79
CA GLN A 153 -18.31 40.29 38.50
C GLN A 153 -18.20 40.20 40.04
N GLY A 154 -17.01 39.89 40.58
CA GLY A 154 -16.72 39.93 42.03
C GLY A 154 -16.57 38.57 42.71
N PHE A 155 -16.64 37.45 41.98
CA PHE A 155 -16.45 36.11 42.53
C PHE A 155 -14.97 35.72 42.59
N SER A 156 -14.21 36.38 43.47
CA SER A 156 -12.75 36.21 43.60
C SER A 156 -12.30 34.82 44.07
N SER A 157 -13.19 34.03 44.69
CA SER A 157 -12.94 32.65 45.12
C SER A 157 -12.74 31.67 43.96
N GLU A 158 -13.02 32.08 42.72
CA GLU A 158 -12.92 31.22 41.54
C GLU A 158 -11.57 31.35 40.80
N MET A 159 -10.66 32.19 41.31
CA MET A 159 -9.32 32.36 40.74
C MET A 159 -8.51 31.05 40.73
N ASP A 160 -8.62 30.22 41.76
CA ASP A 160 -7.95 28.91 41.81
C ASP A 160 -8.50 27.94 40.75
N GLN A 161 -9.79 28.07 40.40
CA GLN A 161 -10.41 27.28 39.35
C GLN A 161 -9.89 27.71 37.97
N LEU A 162 -9.64 29.00 37.78
CA LEU A 162 -9.03 29.52 36.55
C LEU A 162 -7.60 28.99 36.37
N TRP A 163 -6.79 28.98 37.43
CA TRP A 163 -5.45 28.36 37.40
C TRP A 163 -5.50 26.87 37.10
N THR A 164 -6.46 26.15 37.70
CA THR A 164 -6.66 24.72 37.43
C THR A 164 -7.00 24.45 35.95
N ILE A 165 -7.85 25.29 35.35
CA ILE A 165 -8.17 25.17 33.92
C ILE A 165 -6.97 25.54 33.05
N GLY A 166 -6.20 26.57 33.43
CA GLY A 166 -4.96 26.94 32.76
C GLY A 166 -3.95 25.77 32.72
N SER A 167 -3.76 25.08 33.85
CA SER A 167 -2.92 23.88 33.91
C SER A 167 -3.43 22.79 32.95
N LYS A 168 -4.72 22.47 33.01
CA LYS A 168 -5.33 21.45 32.13
C LYS A 168 -5.21 21.80 30.65
N LEU A 169 -5.34 23.08 30.30
CA LEU A 169 -5.21 23.56 28.94
C LEU A 169 -3.77 23.42 28.43
N ASN A 170 -2.79 23.73 29.29
CA ASN A 170 -1.37 23.51 28.99
C ASN A 170 -1.05 22.01 28.82
N ASP A 171 -1.61 21.15 29.67
CA ASP A 171 -1.44 19.69 29.57
C ASP A 171 -2.03 19.15 28.25
N GLU A 172 -3.22 19.60 27.86
CA GLU A 172 -3.84 19.26 26.57
C GLU A 172 -3.04 19.80 25.39
N ASP A 173 -2.49 21.02 25.47
CA ASP A 173 -1.66 21.56 24.42
C ASP A 173 -0.36 20.76 24.24
N ALA A 174 0.30 20.38 25.34
CA ALA A 174 1.49 19.51 25.31
C ALA A 174 1.16 18.13 24.73
N LEU A 175 0.03 17.54 25.11
CA LEU A 175 -0.45 16.27 24.56
C LEU A 175 -0.76 16.39 23.06
N SER A 176 -1.44 17.45 22.64
CA SER A 176 -1.75 17.69 21.22
C SER A 176 -0.47 17.85 20.39
N ALA A 177 0.54 18.54 20.90
CA ALA A 177 1.82 18.73 20.24
C ALA A 177 2.57 17.39 20.09
N LYS A 178 2.58 16.57 21.16
CA LYS A 178 3.15 15.22 21.12
C LYS A 178 2.50 14.36 20.04
N ILE A 179 1.17 14.31 20.00
CA ILE A 179 0.43 13.51 19.02
C ILE A 179 0.65 14.04 17.60
N ALA A 180 0.72 15.36 17.42
CA ALA A 180 1.00 15.95 16.10
C ALA A 180 2.37 15.53 15.56
N VAL A 181 3.41 15.46 16.41
CA VAL A 181 4.73 14.96 16.01
C VAL A 181 4.67 13.46 15.70
N MET A 182 3.98 12.67 16.51
CA MET A 182 3.82 11.24 16.25
C MET A 182 3.08 10.97 14.94
N ALA A 183 2.02 11.71 14.65
CA ALA A 183 1.26 11.61 13.40
C ALA A 183 2.14 11.96 12.19
N LYS A 184 2.97 13.00 12.28
CA LYS A 184 3.96 13.32 11.23
C LYS A 184 4.92 12.16 11.00
N THR A 185 5.52 11.63 12.05
CA THR A 185 6.45 10.48 11.95
C THR A 185 5.76 9.27 11.32
N GLN A 186 4.51 9.00 11.68
CA GLN A 186 3.72 7.91 11.10
C GLN A 186 3.43 8.13 9.61
N ARG A 187 3.13 9.36 9.18
CA ARG A 187 3.01 9.70 7.74
C ARG A 187 4.31 9.46 6.99
N TYR A 188 5.46 9.83 7.57
CA TYR A 188 6.77 9.51 6.98
C TYR A 188 7.00 8.00 6.88
N LYS A 189 6.68 7.24 7.92
CA LYS A 189 6.79 5.78 7.91
C LYS A 189 5.91 5.15 6.83
N LEU A 190 4.64 5.55 6.74
CA LEU A 190 3.71 5.10 5.71
C LEU A 190 4.21 5.43 4.30
N SER A 191 4.69 6.66 4.10
CA SER A 191 5.21 7.10 2.80
C SER A 191 6.39 6.25 2.33
N ARG A 192 7.18 5.71 3.27
CA ARG A 192 8.37 4.91 2.94
C ARG A 192 8.06 3.56 2.31
N TYR A 193 6.85 3.03 2.50
CA TYR A 193 6.42 1.83 1.79
C TYR A 193 6.34 2.04 0.26
N ALA A 194 6.17 3.27 -0.23
CA ALA A 194 6.17 3.56 -1.66
C ALA A 194 7.59 3.64 -2.28
N GLY A 195 8.66 3.42 -1.50
CA GLY A 195 10.02 3.34 -2.05
C GLY A 195 10.47 4.65 -2.71
N PRO A 196 10.83 4.66 -4.01
CA PRO A 196 11.23 5.88 -4.73
C PRO A 196 10.16 6.99 -4.75
N GLU A 197 8.88 6.62 -4.77
CA GLU A 197 7.75 7.55 -4.88
C GLU A 197 7.24 8.05 -3.51
N TRP A 198 8.03 7.86 -2.44
CA TRP A 198 7.65 8.24 -1.07
C TRP A 198 7.28 9.71 -0.92
N ARG A 199 7.88 10.61 -1.70
CA ARG A 199 7.58 12.06 -1.63
C ARG A 199 6.17 12.38 -2.09
N THR A 200 5.71 11.70 -3.14
CA THR A 200 4.35 11.86 -3.69
C THR A 200 3.32 11.41 -2.68
N LEU A 201 3.54 10.23 -2.09
CA LEU A 201 2.66 9.70 -1.05
C LEU A 201 2.66 10.58 0.21
N LEU A 202 3.82 11.09 0.62
CA LEU A 202 3.90 12.01 1.75
C LEU A 202 3.14 13.31 1.50
N ALA A 203 3.28 13.90 0.31
CA ALA A 203 2.56 15.12 -0.06
C ALA A 203 1.04 14.91 0.00
N TYR A 204 0.56 13.76 -0.45
CA TYR A 204 -0.84 13.37 -0.37
C TYR A 204 -1.33 13.21 1.08
N LEU A 205 -0.58 12.47 1.91
CA LEU A 205 -0.90 12.27 3.33
C LEU A 205 -0.85 13.59 4.14
N GLU A 206 -0.06 14.56 3.70
CA GLU A 206 -0.01 15.90 4.28
C GLU A 206 -1.12 16.83 3.76
N GLY A 207 -1.93 16.38 2.79
CA GLY A 207 -2.99 17.18 2.16
C GLY A 207 -2.45 18.26 1.21
N LYS A 208 -1.20 18.15 0.75
CA LYS A 208 -0.58 19.10 -0.21
C LYS A 208 -0.99 18.80 -1.65
N THR A 209 -1.43 17.58 -1.93
CA THR A 209 -1.91 17.13 -3.24
C THR A 209 -3.25 16.42 -3.07
N GLU A 210 -4.20 16.69 -3.96
CA GLU A 210 -5.55 16.08 -3.90
C GLU A 210 -5.62 14.68 -4.50
N THR A 211 -4.65 14.30 -5.33
CA THR A 211 -4.60 13.01 -6.02
C THR A 211 -3.22 12.36 -5.91
N LEU A 212 -3.21 11.02 -5.95
CA LEU A 212 -2.01 10.17 -6.02
C LEU A 212 -1.66 9.80 -7.46
N GLU A 213 -2.08 10.62 -8.42
CA GLU A 213 -1.67 10.45 -9.82
C GLU A 213 -0.24 10.97 -9.97
N GLY A 214 0.68 10.05 -10.24
CA GLY A 214 2.01 10.40 -10.68
C GLY A 214 1.91 11.24 -11.94
N ASN A 215 2.71 12.31 -11.99
CA ASN A 215 3.06 13.03 -13.20
C ASN A 215 3.46 12.00 -14.28
N ASP A 216 2.55 11.69 -15.20
CA ASP A 216 2.91 11.12 -16.50
C ASP A 216 3.57 12.24 -17.29
N GLY A 217 4.89 12.35 -17.13
CA GLY A 217 5.78 13.20 -17.92
C GLY A 217 6.76 12.34 -18.70
#